data_AF-A0A1F8QX45-F1
#
_entry.id   AF-A0A1F8QX45-F1
#
_cell.length_a   1.000
_cell.length_b   1.000
_cell.length_c   1.000
_cell.angle_alpha   90.00
_cell.angle_beta   90.00
_cell.angle_gamma   90.00
#
_symmetry.space_group_name_H-M   'P 1'
#
loop_
_entity.id
_entity.type
_entity.pdbx_description
1 polymer ?
#
loop_
_entity_poly.entity_id
_entity_poly.type
_entity_poly.pdbx_seq_one_letter_code
_entity_poly.pdbx_strand_id
1 'polypeptide(L)'
;MAEAGTLYPEWVTSHYLQLPSSVPPRVKQLALRVTEDKTSAFSQAVALEEYLRRFRYNLEARSPSRRGDEVDSFLFVQKEGVCTDFATAMVVMLRSIGVPARLATGYLPGQRDGATDNYIVRGRDYHAWPEVYFPGFGWIEFEPTPRPELTDEITIGGSSVNEPFFEEFFVDETFLGDGSGFSAPAATLPVEPRRNVVLPVIGIALLALLTGGALWLIVNRLYQGLRLSGNAPGVYAKMCRLASLVGTGPVVTETPLEYCGRLAGAFPDGATAIGSIGELYTEARFSPRKDLGDAQLVRLQKSWVELYPVLFKRRLPWRR
;
A
#
# COMPACT_ATOMS: atom_id res chain seq x y z
N MET A 1 10.96 -16.01 -30.06
CA MET A 1 10.27 -14.72 -29.81
C MET A 1 10.43 -13.73 -30.96
N ALA A 2 11.63 -13.55 -31.54
CA ALA A 2 11.80 -12.67 -32.72
C ALA A 2 10.95 -13.10 -33.94
N GLU A 3 10.59 -14.38 -34.04
CA GLU A 3 9.69 -14.93 -35.06
C GLU A 3 8.20 -14.80 -34.72
N ALA A 4 7.84 -14.23 -33.56
CA ALA A 4 6.44 -14.04 -33.20
C ALA A 4 5.78 -13.09 -34.21
N GLY A 5 4.67 -13.52 -34.80
CA GLY A 5 3.90 -12.71 -35.74
C GLY A 5 3.21 -11.53 -35.07
N THR A 6 2.67 -10.62 -35.88
CA THR A 6 1.87 -9.46 -35.44
C THR A 6 0.36 -9.71 -35.51
N LEU A 7 -0.04 -10.95 -35.77
CA LEU A 7 -1.44 -11.38 -35.76
C LEU A 7 -1.84 -11.77 -34.34
N TYR A 8 -2.39 -10.79 -33.62
CA TYR A 8 -2.85 -10.96 -32.25
C TYR A 8 -4.29 -11.48 -32.20
N PRO A 9 -4.65 -12.35 -31.24
CA PRO A 9 -6.04 -12.72 -30.99
C PRO A 9 -6.92 -11.50 -30.66
N GLU A 10 -8.19 -11.53 -31.07
CA GLU A 10 -9.12 -10.41 -30.86
C GLU A 10 -9.29 -10.03 -29.39
N TRP A 11 -9.32 -11.02 -28.49
CA TRP A 11 -9.42 -10.76 -27.04
C TRP A 11 -8.21 -9.97 -26.51
N VAL A 12 -7.04 -10.10 -27.14
CA VAL A 12 -5.84 -9.34 -26.78
C VAL A 12 -5.96 -7.90 -27.28
N THR A 13 -6.26 -7.72 -28.57
CA THR A 13 -6.31 -6.38 -29.18
C THR A 13 -7.43 -5.52 -28.59
N SER A 14 -8.57 -6.12 -28.23
CA SER A 14 -9.71 -5.45 -27.61
C SER A 14 -9.47 -4.95 -26.17
N HIS A 15 -8.42 -5.43 -25.49
CA HIS A 15 -8.14 -5.09 -24.07
C HIS A 15 -6.75 -4.52 -23.80
N TYR A 16 -5.78 -4.71 -24.70
CA TYR A 16 -4.39 -4.38 -24.44
C TYR A 16 -3.74 -3.46 -25.48
N LEU A 17 -4.52 -2.77 -26.30
CA LEU A 17 -4.06 -1.72 -27.24
C LEU A 17 -4.65 -0.34 -26.95
N GLN A 18 -5.58 -0.24 -26.00
CA GLN A 18 -6.35 0.96 -25.72
C GLN A 18 -5.45 1.99 -25.06
N LEU A 19 -5.55 3.22 -25.57
CA LEU A 19 -4.97 4.43 -25.02
C LEU A 19 -6.03 5.52 -25.05
N PRO A 20 -6.09 6.40 -24.02
CA PRO A 20 -6.98 7.53 -24.05
C PRO A 20 -6.54 8.51 -25.16
N SER A 21 -7.51 9.23 -25.74
CA SER A 21 -7.25 10.24 -26.77
C SER A 21 -6.41 11.43 -26.28
N SER A 22 -6.22 11.55 -24.96
CA SER A 22 -5.38 12.56 -24.33
C SER A 22 -3.89 12.29 -24.46
N VAL A 23 -3.46 11.06 -24.80
CA VAL A 23 -2.02 10.75 -24.95
C VAL A 23 -1.45 11.58 -26.10
N PRO A 24 -0.42 12.41 -25.86
CA PRO A 24 0.12 13.28 -26.90
C PRO A 24 0.72 12.48 -28.07
N PRO A 25 0.50 12.90 -29.33
CA PRO A 25 1.05 12.20 -30.51
C PRO A 25 2.56 12.03 -30.49
N ARG A 26 3.29 12.92 -29.80
CA ARG A 26 4.76 12.86 -29.69
C ARG A 26 5.26 11.61 -28.96
N VAL A 27 4.45 11.00 -28.09
CA VAL A 27 4.76 9.71 -27.44
C VAL A 27 4.86 8.60 -28.49
N LYS A 28 3.88 8.51 -29.40
CA LYS A 28 3.90 7.56 -30.52
C LYS A 28 5.07 7.82 -31.47
N GLN A 29 5.32 9.09 -31.79
CA GLN A 29 6.45 9.46 -32.67
C GLN A 29 7.80 9.07 -32.06
N LEU A 30 7.95 9.21 -30.74
CA LEU A 30 9.14 8.73 -30.05
C LEU A 30 9.25 7.21 -30.12
N ALA A 31 8.18 6.48 -29.85
CA ALA A 31 8.17 5.02 -29.95
C ALA A 31 8.56 4.53 -31.35
N LEU A 32 8.00 5.13 -32.40
CA LEU A 32 8.36 4.81 -33.79
C LEU A 32 9.84 5.12 -34.10
N ARG A 33 10.38 6.25 -33.64
CA ARG A 33 11.81 6.58 -33.84
C ARG A 33 12.76 5.61 -33.13
N VAL A 34 12.44 5.24 -31.89
CA VAL A 34 13.27 4.30 -31.11
C VAL A 34 13.26 2.91 -31.73
N THR A 35 12.21 2.58 -32.49
CA THR A 35 11.99 1.25 -33.07
C THR A 35 12.13 1.22 -34.59
N GLU A 36 12.69 2.27 -35.20
CA GLU A 36 12.70 2.48 -36.66
C GLU A 36 13.39 1.32 -37.42
N ASP A 37 14.44 0.73 -36.83
CA ASP A 37 15.21 -0.37 -37.40
C ASP A 37 14.74 -1.76 -36.96
N LYS A 38 13.64 -1.85 -36.18
CA LYS A 38 13.17 -3.08 -35.56
C LYS A 38 11.98 -3.67 -36.33
N THR A 39 12.14 -4.90 -36.79
CA THR A 39 11.17 -5.59 -37.65
C THR A 39 10.18 -6.48 -36.90
N SER A 40 10.49 -6.88 -35.66
CA SER A 40 9.62 -7.73 -34.83
C SER A 40 9.15 -7.02 -33.57
N ALA A 41 7.92 -7.33 -33.10
CA ALA A 41 7.38 -6.77 -31.85
C ALA A 41 8.30 -7.01 -30.65
N PHE A 42 8.98 -8.16 -30.61
CA PHE A 42 9.97 -8.47 -29.57
C PHE A 42 11.16 -7.51 -29.64
N SER A 43 11.75 -7.32 -30.82
CA SER A 43 12.85 -6.37 -31.00
C SER A 43 12.46 -4.92 -30.73
N GLN A 44 11.20 -4.55 -30.98
CA GLN A 44 10.64 -3.25 -30.62
C GLN A 44 10.56 -3.09 -29.09
N ALA A 45 10.08 -4.11 -28.38
CA ALA A 45 10.01 -4.10 -26.91
C ALA A 45 11.40 -3.99 -26.27
N VAL A 46 12.38 -4.76 -26.75
CA VAL A 46 13.78 -4.66 -26.28
C VAL A 46 14.35 -3.27 -26.53
N ALA A 47 14.15 -2.69 -27.71
CA ALA A 47 14.66 -1.35 -28.01
C ALA A 47 14.05 -0.26 -27.11
N LEU A 48 12.76 -0.38 -26.80
CA LEU A 48 12.09 0.54 -25.87
C LEU A 48 12.57 0.35 -24.42
N GLU A 49 12.79 -0.89 -23.97
CA GLU A 49 13.37 -1.21 -22.67
C GLU A 49 14.77 -0.57 -22.54
N GLU A 50 15.65 -0.80 -23.51
CA GLU A 50 16.99 -0.22 -23.55
C GLU A 50 16.97 1.31 -23.61
N TYR A 51 16.05 1.90 -24.38
CA TYR A 51 15.88 3.34 -24.46
C TYR A 51 15.58 3.95 -23.09
N LEU A 52 14.64 3.35 -22.36
CA LEU A 52 14.16 3.82 -21.06
C LEU A 52 15.19 3.60 -19.96
N ARG A 53 15.99 2.53 -20.02
CA ARG A 53 17.09 2.27 -19.06
C ARG A 53 18.18 3.35 -19.04
N ARG A 54 18.19 4.27 -20.01
CA ARG A 54 19.09 5.43 -20.03
C ARG A 54 18.62 6.58 -19.14
N PHE A 55 17.39 6.52 -18.63
CA PHE A 55 16.85 7.50 -17.69
C PHE A 55 17.27 7.15 -16.26
N ARG A 56 17.09 8.08 -15.32
CA ARG A 56 17.55 7.90 -13.94
C ARG A 56 16.43 7.36 -13.04
N TYR A 57 16.70 6.30 -12.29
CA TYR A 57 15.81 5.90 -11.20
C TYR A 57 15.99 6.88 -10.02
N ASN A 58 14.90 7.48 -9.55
CA ASN A 58 14.92 8.46 -8.47
C ASN A 58 13.60 8.40 -7.67
N LEU A 59 13.69 8.00 -6.40
CA LEU A 59 12.55 7.92 -5.47
C LEU A 59 11.99 9.30 -5.08
N GLU A 60 12.77 10.36 -5.24
CA GLU A 60 12.38 11.73 -4.94
C GLU A 60 11.91 12.52 -6.16
N ALA A 61 11.82 11.86 -7.32
CA ALA A 61 11.39 12.50 -8.56
C ALA A 61 10.00 13.12 -8.37
N ARG A 62 9.90 14.44 -8.58
CA ARG A 62 8.64 15.17 -8.49
C ARG A 62 8.01 15.28 -9.88
N SER A 63 6.82 14.75 -10.06
CA SER A 63 6.03 14.98 -11.26
C SER A 63 5.77 16.49 -11.45
N PRO A 64 6.18 17.12 -12.57
CA PRO A 64 5.96 18.54 -12.84
C PRO A 64 4.47 18.84 -13.01
N SER A 65 3.80 19.12 -11.91
CA SER A 65 2.43 19.66 -11.81
C SER A 65 1.30 18.80 -12.41
N ARG A 66 0.12 18.81 -11.76
CA ARG A 66 -1.07 18.00 -12.09
C ARG A 66 -1.75 18.37 -13.42
N ARG A 67 -1.09 19.10 -14.33
CA ARG A 67 -1.66 19.59 -15.60
C ARG A 67 -0.78 19.10 -16.76
N GLY A 68 -1.07 17.89 -17.24
CA GLY A 68 -0.38 17.30 -18.39
C GLY A 68 -0.54 15.77 -18.41
N ASP A 69 -0.11 15.15 -19.49
CA ASP A 69 0.03 13.70 -19.57
C ASP A 69 1.32 13.28 -18.83
N GLU A 70 1.23 12.37 -17.87
CA GLU A 70 2.36 12.01 -17.01
C GLU A 70 3.44 11.23 -17.77
N VAL A 71 3.05 10.39 -18.73
CA VAL A 71 3.98 9.65 -19.59
C VAL A 71 4.77 10.61 -20.46
N ASP A 72 4.09 11.59 -21.04
CA ASP A 72 4.70 12.66 -21.81
C ASP A 72 5.68 13.49 -20.98
N SER A 73 5.30 13.89 -19.77
CA SER A 73 6.17 14.61 -18.85
C SER A 73 7.43 13.80 -18.50
N PHE A 74 7.26 12.52 -18.17
CA PHE A 74 8.37 11.61 -17.89
C PHE A 74 9.33 11.46 -19.07
N LEU A 75 8.80 11.21 -20.28
CA LEU A 75 9.60 10.93 -21.49
C LEU A 75 10.42 12.13 -21.99
N PHE A 76 9.89 13.34 -21.85
CA PHE A 76 10.43 14.52 -22.52
C PHE A 76 10.96 15.59 -21.57
N VAL A 77 10.48 15.62 -20.32
CA VAL A 77 10.85 16.65 -19.34
C VAL A 77 11.72 16.07 -18.23
N GLN A 78 11.18 15.13 -17.45
CA GLN A 78 11.83 14.63 -16.23
C GLN A 78 13.01 13.72 -16.56
N LYS A 79 12.78 12.69 -17.40
CA LYS A 79 13.74 11.60 -17.67
C LYS A 79 14.34 10.98 -16.41
N GLU A 80 13.58 11.03 -15.33
CA GLU A 80 13.84 10.35 -14.07
C GLU A 80 12.51 10.05 -13.37
N GLY A 81 12.46 9.00 -12.57
CA GLY A 81 11.21 8.55 -11.94
C GLY A 81 11.36 7.26 -11.13
N VAL A 82 10.23 6.69 -10.73
CA VAL A 82 10.14 5.40 -10.03
C VAL A 82 9.64 4.29 -10.95
N CYS A 83 9.65 3.04 -10.50
CA CYS A 83 9.34 1.87 -11.34
C CYS A 83 8.00 1.98 -12.09
N THR A 84 6.99 2.61 -11.49
CA THR A 84 5.69 2.85 -12.15
C THR A 84 5.79 3.77 -13.35
N ASP A 85 6.66 4.79 -13.33
CA ASP A 85 6.83 5.73 -14.46
C ASP A 85 7.48 5.02 -15.66
N PHE A 86 8.55 4.26 -15.40
CA PHE A 86 9.25 3.47 -16.41
C PHE A 86 8.33 2.42 -17.03
N ALA A 87 7.63 1.64 -16.20
CA ALA A 87 6.75 0.59 -16.66
C ALA A 87 5.55 1.15 -17.44
N THR A 88 4.93 2.23 -16.94
CA THR A 88 3.80 2.88 -17.62
C THR A 88 4.24 3.48 -18.97
N ALA A 89 5.39 4.16 -19.02
CA ALA A 89 5.92 4.71 -20.25
C ALA A 89 6.16 3.64 -21.31
N MET A 90 6.78 2.51 -20.93
CA MET A 90 7.01 1.39 -21.85
C MET A 90 5.70 0.83 -22.39
N VAL A 91 4.71 0.57 -21.52
CA VAL A 91 3.39 0.06 -21.92
C VAL A 91 2.70 1.01 -22.90
N VAL A 92 2.70 2.32 -22.61
CA VAL A 92 2.05 3.32 -23.46
C VAL A 92 2.77 3.45 -24.81
N MET A 93 4.10 3.46 -24.83
CA MET A 93 4.87 3.49 -26.07
C MET A 93 4.58 2.26 -26.94
N LEU A 94 4.57 1.06 -26.36
CA LEU A 94 4.25 -0.19 -27.07
C LEU A 94 2.84 -0.19 -27.66
N ARG A 95 1.83 0.15 -26.84
CA ARG A 95 0.43 0.22 -27.29
C ARG A 95 0.25 1.22 -28.42
N SER A 96 0.97 2.35 -28.38
CA SER A 96 0.87 3.41 -29.39
C SER A 96 1.34 2.97 -30.78
N ILE A 97 2.19 1.94 -30.85
CA ILE A 97 2.70 1.34 -32.09
C ILE A 97 2.07 -0.03 -32.40
N GLY A 98 0.99 -0.39 -31.71
CA GLY A 98 0.22 -1.60 -32.02
C GLY A 98 0.77 -2.89 -31.39
N VAL A 99 1.65 -2.80 -30.40
CA VAL A 99 2.15 -3.96 -29.65
C VAL A 99 1.36 -4.09 -28.34
N PRO A 100 0.60 -5.18 -28.12
CA PRO A 100 -0.19 -5.34 -26.91
C PRO A 100 0.69 -5.51 -25.66
N ALA A 101 0.46 -4.65 -24.69
CA ALA A 101 1.21 -4.62 -23.44
C ALA A 101 0.29 -4.33 -22.24
N ARG A 102 0.67 -4.75 -21.04
CA ARG A 102 -0.04 -4.44 -19.80
C ARG A 102 0.95 -4.12 -18.67
N LEU A 103 0.46 -3.38 -17.69
CA LEU A 103 1.21 -3.09 -16.47
C LEU A 103 0.90 -4.17 -15.43
N ALA A 104 1.94 -4.80 -14.89
CA ALA A 104 1.86 -5.67 -13.74
C ALA A 104 2.46 -4.96 -12.51
N THR A 105 1.92 -5.25 -11.34
CA THR A 105 2.44 -4.76 -10.06
C THR A 105 2.45 -5.90 -9.05
N GLY A 106 3.43 -5.88 -8.15
CA GLY A 106 3.62 -6.93 -7.17
C GLY A 106 4.87 -6.70 -6.34
N TYR A 107 5.53 -7.79 -5.97
CA TYR A 107 6.78 -7.75 -5.22
C TYR A 107 7.86 -8.55 -5.94
N LEU A 108 9.08 -8.05 -5.93
CA LEU A 108 10.26 -8.81 -6.35
C LEU A 108 10.48 -10.01 -5.41
N PRO A 109 11.26 -11.03 -5.82
CA PRO A 109 11.44 -12.28 -5.06
C PRO A 109 11.94 -12.15 -3.61
N GLY A 110 12.33 -10.95 -3.16
CA GLY A 110 12.82 -10.69 -1.81
C GLY A 110 14.21 -11.26 -1.58
N GLN A 111 14.63 -11.30 -0.31
CA GLN A 111 15.94 -11.83 0.10
C GLN A 111 15.78 -13.16 0.82
N ARG A 112 16.58 -14.16 0.46
CA ARG A 112 16.60 -15.44 1.17
C ARG A 112 17.24 -15.27 2.55
N ASP A 113 16.53 -15.69 3.59
CA ASP A 113 17.03 -15.79 4.95
C ASP A 113 17.83 -17.09 5.11
N GLY A 114 19.14 -16.95 5.29
CA GLY A 114 20.05 -18.08 5.46
C GLY A 114 19.79 -18.93 6.71
N ALA A 115 19.10 -18.39 7.72
CA ALA A 115 18.80 -19.10 8.96
C ALA A 115 17.54 -19.97 8.87
N THR A 116 16.55 -19.56 8.08
CA THR A 116 15.23 -20.22 8.04
C THR A 116 14.86 -20.80 6.68
N ASP A 117 15.68 -20.61 5.65
CA ASP A 117 15.40 -20.98 4.25
C ASP A 117 14.11 -20.36 3.68
N ASN A 118 13.65 -19.27 4.31
CA ASN A 118 12.48 -18.51 3.84
C ASN A 118 12.92 -17.31 2.99
N TYR A 119 12.01 -16.81 2.15
CA TYR A 119 12.20 -15.53 1.46
C TYR A 119 11.50 -14.41 2.23
N ILE A 120 12.26 -13.37 2.57
CA ILE A 120 11.76 -12.16 3.20
C ILE A 120 11.44 -11.15 2.11
N VAL A 121 10.15 -10.90 1.92
CA VAL A 121 9.61 -9.85 1.04
C VAL A 121 9.15 -8.68 1.91
N ARG A 122 9.62 -7.48 1.58
CA ARG A 122 9.40 -6.22 2.33
C ARG A 122 8.67 -5.21 1.46
N GLY A 123 8.16 -4.14 2.08
CA GLY A 123 7.54 -3.03 1.36
C GLY A 123 8.44 -2.42 0.28
N ARG A 124 9.76 -2.36 0.52
CA ARG A 124 10.74 -1.88 -0.47
C ARG A 124 10.88 -2.77 -1.71
N ASP A 125 10.38 -4.01 -1.65
CA ASP A 125 10.42 -4.94 -2.77
C ASP A 125 9.19 -4.78 -3.69
N TYR A 126 8.28 -3.85 -3.37
CA TYR A 126 7.16 -3.49 -4.25
C TYR A 126 7.69 -2.98 -5.59
N HIS A 127 7.14 -3.51 -6.69
CA HIS A 127 7.64 -3.23 -8.02
C HIS A 127 6.53 -3.24 -9.07
N ALA A 128 6.78 -2.53 -10.17
CA ALA A 128 5.91 -2.46 -11.33
C ALA A 128 6.71 -2.77 -12.59
N TRP A 129 6.20 -3.66 -13.44
CA TRP A 129 6.88 -4.09 -14.66
C TRP A 129 5.87 -4.22 -15.84
N PRO A 130 6.31 -3.99 -17.08
CA PRO A 130 5.53 -4.31 -18.27
C PRO A 130 5.49 -5.80 -18.55
N GLU A 131 4.35 -6.26 -19.04
CA GLU A 131 4.23 -7.54 -19.73
C GLU A 131 3.76 -7.32 -21.16
N VAL A 132 4.39 -7.99 -22.12
CA VAL A 132 4.13 -7.83 -23.55
C VAL A 132 3.64 -9.15 -24.12
N TYR A 133 2.57 -9.11 -24.92
CA TYR A 133 1.98 -10.30 -25.50
C TYR A 133 2.61 -10.64 -26.85
N PHE A 134 3.10 -11.87 -26.99
CA PHE A 134 3.61 -12.40 -28.25
C PHE A 134 2.82 -13.64 -28.68
N PRO A 135 2.23 -13.66 -29.89
CA PRO A 135 1.53 -14.84 -30.40
C PRO A 135 2.40 -16.09 -30.34
N GLY A 136 1.84 -17.18 -29.80
CA GLY A 136 2.54 -18.45 -29.59
C GLY A 136 3.39 -18.52 -28.31
N PHE A 137 3.65 -17.40 -27.62
CA PHE A 137 4.43 -17.37 -26.38
C PHE A 137 3.65 -16.83 -25.18
N GLY A 138 2.63 -16.01 -25.40
CA GLY A 138 1.84 -15.40 -24.33
C GLY A 138 2.46 -14.12 -23.79
N TRP A 139 2.24 -13.84 -22.50
CA TRP A 139 2.74 -12.66 -21.81
C TRP A 139 4.18 -12.88 -21.34
N ILE A 140 5.07 -11.96 -21.71
CA ILE A 140 6.49 -11.97 -21.32
C ILE A 140 6.82 -10.68 -20.58
N GLU A 141 7.51 -10.79 -19.45
CA GLU A 141 7.94 -9.69 -18.59
C GLU A 141 9.12 -8.92 -19.21
N PHE A 142 9.14 -7.60 -19.04
CA PHE A 142 10.25 -6.72 -19.38
C PHE A 142 10.59 -5.83 -18.18
N GLU A 143 11.82 -5.32 -18.09
CA GLU A 143 12.25 -4.49 -16.97
C GLU A 143 12.90 -3.17 -17.45
N PRO A 144 12.09 -2.14 -17.75
CA PRO A 144 12.61 -0.85 -18.20
C PRO A 144 13.25 -0.03 -17.08
N THR A 145 13.05 -0.39 -15.80
CA THR A 145 13.68 0.32 -14.68
C THR A 145 15.17 -0.01 -14.69
N PRO A 146 16.06 1.00 -14.73
CA PRO A 146 17.48 0.77 -14.54
C PRO A 146 17.70 0.14 -13.17
N ARG A 147 18.48 -0.94 -13.12
CA ARG A 147 18.97 -1.42 -11.82
C ARG A 147 19.91 -0.34 -11.27
N PRO A 148 19.77 0.08 -10.01
CA PRO A 148 20.86 0.81 -9.38
C PRO A 148 22.12 -0.04 -9.53
N GLU A 149 23.24 0.55 -9.92
CA GLU A 149 24.54 -0.11 -9.80
C GLU A 149 24.66 -0.56 -8.34
N LEU A 150 24.42 -1.84 -8.09
CA LEU A 150 24.81 -2.48 -6.86
C LEU A 150 26.33 -2.59 -6.97
N THR A 151 27.03 -1.51 -6.61
CA THR A 151 28.42 -1.64 -6.23
C THR A 151 28.44 -2.58 -5.03
N ASP A 152 29.10 -3.73 -5.24
CA ASP A 152 29.38 -4.74 -4.23
C ASP A 152 30.22 -4.14 -3.09
N GLU A 153 29.60 -3.39 -2.18
CA GLU A 153 30.03 -3.17 -0.80
C GLU A 153 29.02 -2.24 -0.11
N ILE A 154 27.92 -2.82 0.39
CA ILE A 154 27.30 -2.27 1.60
C ILE A 154 27.69 -3.20 2.73
N THR A 155 28.84 -2.91 3.33
CA THR A 155 29.14 -3.31 4.70
C THR A 155 27.99 -2.84 5.57
N ILE A 156 27.12 -3.77 6.00
CA ILE A 156 26.09 -3.48 7.00
C ILE A 156 26.78 -3.33 8.35
N GLY A 157 27.44 -2.18 8.53
CA GLY A 157 27.63 -1.56 9.83
C GLY A 157 26.32 -0.88 10.18
N GLY A 158 25.71 -1.31 11.30
CA GLY A 158 24.41 -0.83 11.72
C GLY A 158 24.37 0.69 11.81
N SER A 159 23.44 1.32 11.12
CA SER A 159 22.75 2.55 11.48
C SER A 159 21.68 2.85 10.45
N SER A 160 20.53 3.27 10.96
CA SER A 160 19.35 3.76 10.26
C SER A 160 19.66 4.63 9.04
N VAL A 161 19.05 4.31 7.90
CA VAL A 161 18.90 5.24 6.79
C VAL A 161 17.43 5.65 6.76
N ASN A 162 17.16 6.88 7.22
CA ASN A 162 15.90 7.59 7.00
C ASN A 162 15.96 8.21 5.60
N GLU A 163 14.93 7.97 4.78
CA GLU A 163 14.68 8.67 3.50
C GLU A 163 13.17 8.98 3.39
N PRO A 164 12.76 10.10 2.76
CA PRO A 164 11.76 11.02 3.30
C PRO A 164 10.41 10.96 2.53
N PHE A 165 10.18 9.93 1.72
CA PHE A 165 9.00 9.89 0.83
C PHE A 165 7.79 9.16 1.43
N PHE A 166 7.97 8.36 2.49
CA PHE A 166 6.92 7.47 3.00
C PHE A 166 6.09 8.04 4.16
N GLU A 167 6.39 9.26 4.64
CA GLU A 167 5.74 9.84 5.84
C GLU A 167 4.41 10.56 5.60
N GLU A 168 3.95 10.78 4.36
CA GLU A 168 2.63 11.41 4.14
C GLU A 168 1.46 10.44 4.40
N PHE A 169 1.76 9.14 4.59
CA PHE A 169 0.82 8.14 5.06
C PHE A 169 1.32 7.54 6.39
N PHE A 170 0.69 8.00 7.49
CA PHE A 170 0.72 7.46 8.85
C PHE A 170 1.71 8.10 9.86
N VAL A 171 1.05 8.73 10.85
CA VAL A 171 1.44 8.99 12.26
C VAL A 171 2.13 10.32 12.57
N ASP A 172 1.35 11.19 13.23
CA ASP A 172 1.79 12.38 13.96
C ASP A 172 2.67 11.95 15.15
N GLU A 173 3.97 12.20 15.04
CA GLU A 173 5.04 11.95 16.03
C GLU A 173 5.56 13.28 16.60
N THR A 174 4.69 14.22 16.94
CA THR A 174 5.07 15.42 17.72
C THR A 174 5.12 15.15 19.24
N PHE A 175 5.71 14.03 19.67
CA PHE A 175 5.79 13.66 21.10
C PHE A 175 7.19 13.38 21.67
N LEU A 176 8.32 13.52 20.97
CA LEU A 176 9.62 13.32 21.65
C LEU A 176 10.65 14.39 21.30
N GLY A 177 10.78 15.35 22.22
CA GLY A 177 11.83 16.37 22.24
C GLY A 177 13.19 15.76 22.56
N ASP A 178 14.24 16.34 21.96
CA ASP A 178 15.61 15.89 22.14
C ASP A 178 16.12 16.17 23.56
N GLY A 179 16.76 15.15 24.13
CA GLY A 179 17.54 15.31 25.33
C GLY A 179 18.97 15.64 24.95
N SER A 180 19.37 16.90 25.14
CA SER A 180 20.76 17.22 25.44
C SER A 180 20.94 18.54 26.20
N GLY A 181 21.70 18.45 27.29
CA GLY A 181 22.53 19.55 27.78
C GLY A 181 21.97 20.35 28.94
N PHE A 182 22.39 20.02 30.17
CA PHE A 182 22.89 21.05 31.10
C PHE A 182 23.93 20.47 32.05
N SER A 183 25.06 21.16 32.12
CA SER A 183 26.22 20.86 32.95
C SER A 183 25.93 21.17 34.42
N ALA A 184 26.49 20.37 35.34
CA ALA A 184 26.36 20.57 36.78
C ALA A 184 27.40 21.58 37.32
N PRO A 185 27.09 22.29 38.41
CA PRO A 185 28.08 22.56 39.44
C PRO A 185 27.70 21.84 40.74
N ALA A 186 28.75 21.33 41.40
CA ALA A 186 28.68 20.64 42.67
C ALA A 186 28.32 21.59 43.82
N ALA A 187 27.36 21.17 44.66
CA ALA A 187 27.19 21.71 46.00
C ALA A 187 26.83 20.56 46.95
N THR A 188 27.78 20.20 47.81
CA THR A 188 27.62 19.27 48.92
C THR A 188 26.81 19.92 50.05
N LEU A 189 25.73 19.28 50.50
CA LEU A 189 25.08 19.60 51.77
C LEU A 189 24.99 18.34 52.64
N PRO A 190 25.15 18.47 53.98
CA PRO A 190 25.17 17.33 54.89
C PRO A 190 23.75 16.84 55.16
N VAL A 191 23.53 15.53 55.08
CA VAL A 191 22.23 14.89 55.35
C VAL A 191 22.31 14.13 56.68
N GLU A 192 21.61 14.67 57.69
CA GLU A 192 21.22 13.97 58.91
C GLU A 192 20.02 13.05 58.64
N PRO A 193 19.96 11.81 59.16
CA PRO A 193 18.90 10.87 58.80
C PRO A 193 17.66 11.08 59.67
N ARG A 194 16.61 11.69 59.11
CA ARG A 194 15.24 11.57 59.63
C ARG A 194 14.38 10.67 58.74
N ARG A 195 14.01 9.51 59.29
CA ARG A 195 13.21 8.45 58.68
C ARG A 195 11.74 8.88 58.56
N ASN A 196 11.31 9.28 57.36
CA ASN A 196 9.93 9.70 57.06
C ASN A 196 9.20 8.66 56.19
N VAL A 197 8.12 8.09 56.72
CA VAL A 197 7.32 6.97 56.13
C VAL A 197 6.30 7.46 55.07
N VAL A 198 6.44 8.69 54.55
CA VAL A 198 5.45 9.29 53.63
C VAL A 198 5.68 8.91 52.15
N LEU A 199 6.91 8.55 51.77
CA LEU A 199 7.27 8.22 50.38
C LEU A 199 6.59 6.96 49.75
N PRO A 200 6.33 5.83 50.46
CA PRO A 200 5.73 4.67 49.80
C PRO A 200 4.26 4.85 49.42
N VAL A 201 3.52 5.72 50.13
CA VAL A 201 2.09 5.98 49.84
C VAL A 201 1.91 6.79 48.57
N ILE A 202 2.77 7.80 48.35
CA ILE A 202 2.76 8.62 47.13
C ILE A 202 3.17 7.77 45.90
N GLY A 203 4.13 6.86 46.07
CA GLY A 203 4.56 5.95 45.00
C GLY A 203 3.45 4.99 44.54
N ILE A 204 2.67 4.43 45.46
CA ILE A 204 1.54 3.54 45.12
C ILE A 204 0.40 4.32 44.44
N ALA A 205 0.12 5.55 44.90
CA ALA A 205 -0.88 6.41 44.28
C ALA A 205 -0.51 6.83 42.85
N LEU A 206 0.77 7.16 42.60
CA LEU A 206 1.29 7.45 41.26
C LEU A 206 1.26 6.23 40.36
N LEU A 207 1.61 5.04 40.87
CA LEU A 207 1.53 3.80 40.10
C LEU A 207 0.09 3.48 39.70
N ALA A 208 -0.87 3.62 40.63
CA ALA A 208 -2.29 3.40 40.35
C ALA A 208 -2.85 4.42 39.34
N LEU A 209 -2.42 5.68 39.39
CA LEU A 209 -2.74 6.71 38.40
C LEU A 209 -2.13 6.42 37.02
N LEU A 210 -0.90 5.93 36.98
CA LEU A 210 -0.23 5.54 35.73
C LEU A 210 -0.87 4.31 35.10
N THR A 211 -1.18 3.27 35.88
CA THR A 211 -1.88 2.08 35.37
C THR A 211 -3.32 2.39 34.98
N GLY A 212 -4.02 3.21 35.77
CA GLY A 212 -5.38 3.67 35.45
C GLY A 212 -5.41 4.57 34.21
N GLY A 213 -4.45 5.47 34.06
CA GLY A 213 -4.29 6.33 32.89
C GLY A 213 -3.89 5.56 31.64
N ALA A 214 -2.98 4.60 31.74
CA ALA A 214 -2.62 3.71 30.65
C ALA A 214 -3.80 2.82 30.22
N LEU A 215 -4.54 2.26 31.19
CA LEU A 215 -5.76 1.49 30.91
C LEU A 215 -6.83 2.37 30.26
N TRP A 216 -7.03 3.59 30.76
CA TRP A 216 -7.94 4.57 30.17
C TRP A 216 -7.49 4.95 28.76
N LEU A 217 -6.20 5.15 28.50
CA LEU A 217 -5.67 5.45 27.16
C LEU A 217 -5.82 4.28 26.20
N ILE A 218 -5.58 3.04 26.65
CA ILE A 218 -5.78 1.83 25.84
C ILE A 218 -7.26 1.67 25.52
N VAL A 219 -8.13 1.78 26.53
CA VAL A 219 -9.59 1.72 26.36
C VAL A 219 -10.07 2.86 25.47
N ASN A 220 -9.63 4.09 25.69
CA ASN A 220 -9.97 5.27 24.90
C ASN A 220 -9.45 5.16 23.46
N ARG A 221 -8.24 4.64 23.22
CA ARG A 221 -7.75 4.32 21.86
C ARG A 221 -8.59 3.24 21.21
N LEU A 222 -9.00 2.20 21.95
CA LEU A 222 -9.91 1.16 21.45
C LEU A 222 -11.30 1.74 21.11
N TYR A 223 -11.86 2.57 21.99
CA TYR A 223 -13.14 3.26 21.83
C TYR A 223 -13.11 4.30 20.71
N GLN A 224 -12.00 5.03 20.54
CA GLN A 224 -11.80 5.94 19.41
C GLN A 224 -11.62 5.19 18.09
N GLY A 225 -10.97 4.02 18.10
CA GLY A 225 -10.94 3.09 16.96
C GLY A 225 -12.33 2.55 16.58
N LEU A 226 -13.29 2.60 17.50
CA LEU A 226 -14.68 2.19 17.30
C LEU A 226 -15.61 3.36 16.92
N ARG A 227 -15.15 4.62 16.99
CA ARG A 227 -15.91 5.78 16.49
C ARG A 227 -16.05 5.68 14.97
N LEU A 228 -17.23 5.98 14.45
CA LEU A 228 -17.56 5.95 13.02
C LEU A 228 -16.48 6.65 12.19
N SER A 229 -15.80 5.89 11.33
CA SER A 229 -15.02 6.44 10.23
C SER A 229 -16.01 6.64 9.10
N GLY A 230 -16.13 7.84 8.56
CA GLY A 230 -17.10 8.18 7.51
C GLY A 230 -16.88 7.48 6.16
N ASN A 231 -16.14 6.37 6.10
CA ASN A 231 -15.82 5.63 4.88
C ASN A 231 -16.06 4.12 5.03
N ALA A 232 -16.52 3.47 3.95
CA ALA A 232 -16.79 2.03 3.94
C ALA A 232 -15.55 1.15 4.20
N PRO A 233 -14.34 1.48 3.69
CA PRO A 233 -13.13 0.73 4.03
C PRO A 233 -12.80 0.71 5.52
N GLY A 234 -13.00 1.84 6.21
CA GLY A 234 -12.74 1.94 7.65
C GLY A 234 -13.74 1.13 8.49
N VAL A 235 -15.01 1.13 8.10
CA VAL A 235 -16.06 0.34 8.78
C VAL A 235 -15.84 -1.16 8.55
N TYR A 236 -15.52 -1.57 7.32
CA TYR A 236 -15.21 -2.98 7.00
C TYR A 236 -13.97 -3.47 7.74
N ALA A 237 -12.88 -2.69 7.79
CA ALA A 237 -11.68 -3.05 8.52
C ALA A 237 -11.93 -3.25 10.03
N LYS A 238 -12.81 -2.43 10.63
CA LYS A 238 -13.22 -2.58 12.04
C LYS A 238 -14.02 -3.87 12.26
N MET A 239 -14.94 -4.18 11.35
CA MET A 239 -15.66 -5.45 11.38
C MET A 239 -14.70 -6.64 11.34
N CYS A 240 -13.71 -6.64 10.43
CA CYS A 240 -12.70 -7.68 10.35
C CYS A 240 -11.88 -7.79 11.64
N ARG A 241 -11.40 -6.68 12.19
CA ARG A 241 -10.64 -6.68 13.46
C ARG A 241 -11.45 -7.24 14.63
N LEU A 242 -12.71 -6.83 14.77
CA LEU A 242 -13.59 -7.34 15.83
C LEU A 242 -13.90 -8.83 15.65
N ALA A 243 -14.18 -9.28 14.43
CA ALA A 243 -14.43 -10.68 14.12
C ALA A 243 -13.17 -11.54 14.35
N SER A 244 -11.97 -11.05 14.02
CA SER A 244 -10.70 -11.71 14.31
C SER A 244 -10.47 -11.90 15.81
N LEU A 245 -10.89 -10.95 16.65
CA LEU A 245 -10.82 -11.10 18.12
C LEU A 245 -11.74 -12.19 18.67
N VAL A 246 -12.75 -12.61 17.90
CA VAL A 246 -13.69 -13.70 18.24
C VAL A 246 -13.31 -15.00 17.51
N GLY A 247 -12.17 -15.02 16.80
CA GLY A 247 -11.67 -16.19 16.07
C GLY A 247 -12.34 -16.43 14.73
N THR A 248 -13.15 -15.48 14.23
CA THR A 248 -13.84 -15.57 12.94
C THR A 248 -13.32 -14.54 11.95
N GLY A 249 -12.00 -14.30 11.94
CA GLY A 249 -11.36 -13.34 11.03
C GLY A 249 -11.42 -13.76 9.56
N PRO A 250 -11.08 -12.85 8.64
CA PRO A 250 -11.01 -13.13 7.20
C PRO A 250 -9.84 -14.05 6.85
N VAL A 251 -10.03 -14.96 5.89
CA VAL A 251 -8.99 -15.83 5.35
C VAL A 251 -8.46 -15.23 4.04
N VAL A 252 -7.16 -15.41 3.76
CA VAL A 252 -6.46 -14.80 2.61
C VAL A 252 -7.06 -15.20 1.26
N THR A 253 -7.71 -16.36 1.17
CA THR A 253 -8.30 -16.90 -0.06
C THR A 253 -9.75 -16.47 -0.31
N GLU A 254 -10.37 -15.74 0.63
CA GLU A 254 -11.78 -15.35 0.52
C GLU A 254 -11.92 -13.93 -0.02
N THR A 255 -12.85 -13.72 -0.95
CA THR A 255 -13.26 -12.38 -1.36
C THR A 255 -14.01 -11.68 -0.22
N PRO A 256 -14.10 -10.34 -0.23
CA PRO A 256 -14.81 -9.59 0.81
C PRO A 256 -16.26 -10.03 1.00
N LEU A 257 -16.95 -10.38 -0.08
CA LEU A 257 -18.34 -10.84 -0.07
C LEU A 257 -18.46 -12.29 0.44
N GLU A 258 -17.54 -13.18 0.05
CA GLU A 258 -17.48 -14.55 0.59
C GLU A 258 -17.21 -14.54 2.10
N TYR A 259 -16.27 -13.71 2.55
CA TYR A 259 -16.00 -13.51 3.97
C TYR A 259 -17.26 -12.99 4.71
N CYS A 260 -17.94 -11.98 4.16
CA CYS A 260 -19.19 -11.49 4.73
C CYS A 260 -20.27 -12.57 4.78
N GLY A 261 -20.38 -13.42 3.76
CA GLY A 261 -21.30 -14.56 3.75
C GLY A 261 -21.00 -15.57 4.86
N ARG A 262 -19.74 -15.95 5.02
CA ARG A 262 -19.30 -16.83 6.11
C ARG A 262 -19.53 -16.20 7.48
N LEU A 263 -19.20 -14.91 7.64
CA LEU A 263 -19.38 -14.18 8.89
C LEU A 263 -20.87 -14.02 9.24
N ALA A 264 -21.72 -13.76 8.26
CA ALA A 264 -23.17 -13.71 8.42
C ALA A 264 -23.74 -15.07 8.90
N GLY A 265 -23.20 -16.19 8.41
CA GLY A 265 -23.52 -17.53 8.92
C GLY A 265 -23.13 -17.74 10.38
N ALA A 266 -22.03 -17.13 10.83
CA ALA A 266 -21.58 -17.20 12.23
C ALA A 266 -22.33 -16.24 13.17
N PHE A 267 -22.97 -15.19 12.63
CA PHE A 267 -23.72 -14.17 13.39
C PHE A 267 -25.08 -13.88 12.71
N PRO A 268 -26.07 -14.78 12.86
CA PRO A 268 -27.38 -14.63 12.20
C PRO A 268 -28.09 -13.32 12.55
N ASP A 269 -28.00 -12.90 13.83
CA ASP A 269 -28.60 -11.65 14.33
C ASP A 269 -28.01 -10.39 13.68
N GLY A 270 -26.81 -10.47 13.10
CA GLY A 270 -26.12 -9.39 12.40
C GLY A 270 -25.98 -9.60 10.89
N ALA A 271 -26.57 -10.67 10.33
CA ALA A 271 -26.32 -11.12 8.96
C ALA A 271 -26.61 -10.01 7.92
N THR A 272 -27.75 -9.35 8.04
CA THR A 272 -28.17 -8.26 7.13
C THR A 272 -27.19 -7.08 7.18
N ALA A 273 -26.70 -6.73 8.36
CA ALA A 273 -25.75 -5.64 8.55
C ALA A 273 -24.36 -5.99 8.00
N ILE A 274 -23.91 -7.23 8.19
CA ILE A 274 -22.63 -7.75 7.65
C ILE A 274 -22.65 -7.73 6.11
N GLY A 275 -23.75 -8.20 5.50
CA GLY A 275 -23.92 -8.16 4.05
C GLY A 275 -23.90 -6.73 3.50
N SER A 276 -24.67 -5.84 4.11
CA SER A 276 -24.73 -4.41 3.75
C SER A 276 -23.36 -3.72 3.83
N ILE A 277 -22.56 -4.00 4.86
CA ILE A 277 -21.19 -3.48 4.99
C ILE A 277 -20.27 -4.05 3.89
N GLY A 278 -20.38 -5.34 3.58
CA GLY A 278 -19.59 -6.00 2.53
C GLY A 278 -19.88 -5.47 1.12
N GLU A 279 -21.16 -5.26 0.80
CA GLU A 279 -21.60 -4.67 -0.46
C GLU A 279 -21.06 -3.25 -0.62
N LEU A 280 -21.27 -2.39 0.37
CA LEU A 280 -20.83 -0.99 0.34
C LEU A 280 -19.31 -0.85 0.33
N TYR A 281 -18.59 -1.76 0.98
CA TYR A 281 -17.13 -1.85 0.88
C TYR A 281 -16.69 -2.20 -0.55
N THR A 282 -17.30 -3.22 -1.14
CA THR A 282 -16.96 -3.68 -2.49
C THR A 282 -17.26 -2.60 -3.51
N GLU A 283 -18.40 -1.92 -3.37
CA GLU A 283 -18.77 -0.79 -4.21
C GLU A 283 -17.78 0.37 -4.06
N ALA A 284 -17.48 0.83 -2.84
CA ALA A 284 -16.54 1.93 -2.62
C ALA A 284 -15.11 1.61 -3.11
N ARG A 285 -14.71 0.33 -3.10
CA ARG A 285 -13.35 -0.10 -3.42
C ARG A 285 -13.15 -0.42 -4.90
N PHE A 286 -14.15 -1.01 -5.55
CA PHE A 286 -14.04 -1.58 -6.90
C PHE A 286 -14.99 -0.95 -7.92
N SER A 287 -15.94 -0.10 -7.51
CA SER A 287 -16.78 0.66 -8.44
C SER A 287 -16.00 1.83 -9.04
N PRO A 288 -16.32 2.25 -10.29
CA PRO A 288 -15.79 3.48 -10.87
C PRO A 288 -16.08 4.75 -10.05
N ARG A 289 -17.12 4.72 -9.19
CA ARG A 289 -17.43 5.79 -8.23
C ARG A 289 -16.65 5.53 -6.95
N LYS A 290 -15.60 6.33 -6.71
CA LYS A 290 -14.72 6.19 -5.53
C LYS A 290 -15.38 6.63 -4.22
N ASP A 291 -16.41 7.48 -4.31
CA ASP A 291 -17.11 8.03 -3.15
C ASP A 291 -18.54 7.49 -3.07
N LEU A 292 -18.94 7.09 -1.86
CA LEU A 292 -20.32 6.70 -1.55
C LEU A 292 -21.18 7.96 -1.42
N GLY A 293 -22.38 7.93 -1.98
CA GLY A 293 -23.36 9.00 -1.78
C GLY A 293 -23.88 9.05 -0.34
N ASP A 294 -24.45 10.18 0.07
CA ASP A 294 -24.93 10.40 1.44
C ASP A 294 -25.90 9.31 1.92
N ALA A 295 -26.78 8.83 1.04
CA ALA A 295 -27.71 7.74 1.36
C ALA A 295 -26.99 6.41 1.68
N GLN A 296 -25.89 6.12 0.97
CA GLN A 296 -25.07 4.93 1.20
C GLN A 296 -24.27 5.05 2.50
N LEU A 297 -23.77 6.25 2.83
CA LEU A 297 -23.10 6.52 4.09
C LEU A 297 -24.05 6.37 5.28
N VAL A 298 -25.28 6.85 5.17
CA VAL A 298 -26.32 6.64 6.20
C VAL A 298 -26.65 5.16 6.37
N ARG A 299 -26.77 4.40 5.27
CA ARG A 299 -27.00 2.95 5.31
C ARG A 299 -25.82 2.20 5.95
N LEU A 300 -24.58 2.59 5.63
CA LEU A 300 -23.36 2.05 6.23
C LEU A 300 -23.34 2.30 7.75
N GLN A 301 -23.64 3.53 8.17
CA GLN A 301 -23.69 3.91 9.58
C GLN A 301 -24.75 3.11 10.34
N LYS A 302 -25.96 2.99 9.77
CA LYS A 302 -27.03 2.17 10.36
C LYS A 302 -26.60 0.71 10.52
N SER A 303 -26.01 0.13 9.48
CA SER A 303 -25.52 -1.25 9.50
C SER A 303 -24.44 -1.47 10.56
N TRP A 304 -23.52 -0.51 10.73
CA TRP A 304 -22.49 -0.58 11.77
C TRP A 304 -23.07 -0.53 13.19
N VAL A 305 -24.03 0.35 13.45
CA VAL A 305 -24.69 0.49 14.75
C VAL A 305 -25.46 -0.78 15.13
N GLU A 306 -26.09 -1.44 14.15
CA GLU A 306 -26.77 -2.72 14.35
C GLU A 306 -25.78 -3.87 14.62
N LEU A 307 -24.66 -3.91 13.91
CA LEU A 307 -23.68 -5.01 14.01
C LEU A 307 -22.80 -4.92 15.28
N TYR A 308 -22.40 -3.72 15.67
CA TYR A 308 -21.46 -3.49 16.78
C TYR A 308 -21.84 -4.23 18.08
N PRO A 309 -23.07 -4.13 18.62
CA PRO A 309 -23.43 -4.83 19.85
C PRO A 309 -23.48 -6.36 19.68
N VAL A 310 -23.77 -6.88 18.48
CA VAL A 310 -23.85 -8.32 18.20
C VAL A 310 -22.45 -8.96 18.29
N LEU A 311 -21.46 -8.33 17.65
CA LEU A 311 -20.07 -8.79 17.73
C LEU A 311 -19.49 -8.67 19.14
N PHE A 312 -19.94 -7.69 19.93
CA PHE A 312 -19.45 -7.46 21.29
C PHE A 312 -20.11 -8.36 22.35
N LYS A 313 -21.40 -8.72 22.20
CA LYS A 313 -22.15 -9.54 23.17
C LYS A 313 -21.56 -10.94 23.38
N ARG A 314 -20.91 -11.53 22.39
CA ARG A 314 -20.25 -12.85 22.52
C ARG A 314 -18.96 -12.80 23.37
N ARG A 315 -18.49 -11.61 23.76
CA ARG A 315 -17.25 -11.41 24.55
C ARG A 315 -17.46 -11.38 26.06
N LEU A 316 -18.69 -11.23 26.58
CA LEU A 316 -18.96 -11.24 28.02
C LEU A 316 -19.63 -12.55 28.47
N PRO A 317 -19.02 -13.35 29.37
CA PRO A 317 -19.62 -14.54 29.94
C PRO A 317 -20.57 -14.17 31.09
N TRP A 318 -21.60 -13.38 30.82
CA TRP A 318 -22.69 -13.14 31.78
C TRP A 318 -24.03 -13.51 31.17
N ARG A 319 -24.39 -14.79 31.34
CA ARG A 319 -25.75 -15.33 31.56
C ARG A 319 -25.69 -16.86 31.65
N ARG A 320 -25.69 -17.38 32.86
CA ARG A 320 -26.70 -18.36 33.28
C ARG A 320 -27.65 -17.62 34.20
#